data_AF-A0A7J6SAT4-F1
#
_entry.id   AF-A0A7J6SAT4-F1
#
_cell.length_a   1.000
_cell.length_b   1.000
_cell.length_c   1.000
_cell.angle_alpha   90.00
_cell.angle_beta   90.00
_cell.angle_gamma   90.00
#
_symmetry.space_group_name_H-M   'P 1'
#
loop_
_entity.id
_entity.type
_entity.pdbx_description
1 polymer ?
#
loop_
_entity_poly.entity_id
_entity_poly.type
_entity_poly.pdbx_seq_one_letter_code
_entity_poly.pdbx_strand_id
1 'polypeptide(L)'
;QDYIAAVQPNANIPQVNEALNELLVEEEDVDGLRSSIEHYDNFDQIALAQKLEHHHLIQMRRIAATLYNKNGRFKQSIELSKKDGMFTDAMESARESGSRDLAEGLLRYFATSEDVPCGRECFSACLYTCYELLRPDVVMELAWKKGYMDFAMP
;
A
#
# COMPACT_ATOMS: atom_id res chain seq x y z
N GLN A 1 17.91 27.70 -0.92
CA GLN A 1 17.24 26.42 -0.64
C GLN A 1 18.17 25.43 0.10
N ASP A 2 19.45 25.73 0.33
CA ASP A 2 20.42 24.80 0.95
C ASP A 2 20.43 24.68 2.50
N TYR A 3 19.70 25.51 3.25
CA TYR A 3 19.81 25.48 4.72
C TYR A 3 19.10 24.28 5.36
N ILE A 4 18.01 23.78 4.75
CA ILE A 4 17.21 22.69 5.31
C ILE A 4 17.87 21.33 5.04
N ALA A 5 18.46 21.14 3.86
CA ALA A 5 19.22 19.92 3.52
C ALA A 5 20.50 19.76 4.36
N ALA A 6 21.12 20.86 4.81
CA ALA A 6 22.34 20.83 5.61
C ALA A 6 22.11 20.52 7.11
N VAL A 7 20.89 20.74 7.63
CA VAL A 7 20.56 20.52 9.05
C VAL A 7 20.05 19.10 9.32
N GLN A 8 19.53 18.43 8.28
CA GLN A 8 18.95 17.09 8.38
C GLN A 8 19.90 15.97 8.84
N PRO A 9 21.19 15.91 8.44
CA PRO A 9 22.04 14.77 8.81
C PRO A 9 22.32 14.67 10.33
N ASN A 10 22.19 15.77 11.08
CA ASN A 10 22.72 15.87 12.44
C ASN A 10 21.67 15.94 13.55
N ALA A 11 20.40 16.18 13.22
CA ALA A 11 19.36 16.26 14.24
C ALA A 11 18.02 15.87 13.61
N ASN A 12 17.64 14.60 13.76
CA ASN A 12 16.33 14.02 13.45
C ASN A 12 15.23 14.71 14.29
N ILE A 13 15.03 16.01 14.07
CA ILE A 13 14.13 16.88 14.82
C ILE A 13 12.75 16.76 14.18
N PRO A 14 11.72 16.39 14.94
CA PRO A 14 10.42 16.05 14.38
C PRO A 14 9.76 17.24 13.67
N GLN A 15 9.94 18.45 14.19
CA GLN A 15 9.40 19.67 13.56
C GLN A 15 10.07 20.00 12.23
N VAL A 16 11.36 19.68 12.06
CA VAL A 16 12.09 19.94 10.82
C VAL A 16 11.70 18.94 9.75
N ASN A 17 11.57 17.67 10.13
CA ASN A 17 11.11 16.60 9.23
C ASN A 17 9.67 16.82 8.79
N GLU A 18 8.79 17.25 9.69
CA GLU A 18 7.40 17.57 9.36
C GLU A 18 7.31 18.73 8.37
N ALA A 19 7.99 19.84 8.66
CA ALA A 19 8.02 21.01 7.76
C ALA A 19 8.66 20.71 6.41
N LEU A 20 9.71 19.86 6.38
CA LEU A 20 10.29 19.39 5.13
C LEU A 20 9.30 18.55 4.33
N ASN A 21 8.68 17.56 4.97
CA ASN A 21 7.75 16.66 4.30
C ASN A 21 6.55 17.45 3.76
N GLU A 22 6.09 18.48 4.46
CA GLU A 22 5.07 19.41 3.94
C GLU A 22 5.56 20.16 2.69
N LEU A 23 6.77 20.70 2.73
CA LEU A 23 7.35 21.40 1.58
C LEU A 23 7.55 20.46 0.38
N LEU A 24 7.98 19.22 0.59
CA LEU A 24 8.13 18.20 -0.46
C LEU A 24 6.78 17.77 -1.04
N VAL A 25 5.71 17.78 -0.24
CA VAL A 25 4.35 17.55 -0.71
C VAL A 25 3.85 18.71 -1.56
N GLU A 26 4.14 19.96 -1.17
CA GLU A 26 3.82 21.15 -1.95
C GLU A 26 4.62 21.24 -3.27
N GLU A 27 5.89 20.84 -3.25
CA GLU A 27 6.77 20.78 -4.42
C GLU A 27 6.52 19.55 -5.31
N GLU A 28 5.64 18.63 -4.89
CA GLU A 28 5.32 17.37 -5.57
C GLU A 28 6.53 16.44 -5.81
N ASP A 29 7.59 16.58 -5.01
CA ASP A 29 8.80 15.76 -5.12
C ASP A 29 8.65 14.41 -4.42
N VAL A 30 8.27 13.40 -5.20
CA VAL A 30 8.08 12.02 -4.74
C VAL A 30 9.41 11.38 -4.32
N ASP A 31 10.50 11.65 -5.05
CA ASP A 31 11.81 11.02 -4.82
C ASP A 31 12.48 11.60 -3.58
N GLY A 32 12.38 12.91 -3.41
CA GLY A 32 12.78 13.62 -2.20
C GLY A 32 12.01 13.14 -0.97
N LEU A 33 10.68 13.00 -1.08
CA LEU A 33 9.84 12.51 0.03
C LEU A 33 10.18 11.07 0.42
N ARG A 34 10.38 10.18 -0.56
CA ARG A 34 10.78 8.79 -0.30
C ARG A 34 12.13 8.72 0.41
N SER A 35 13.11 9.47 -0.08
CA SER A 35 14.45 9.52 0.50
C SER A 35 14.40 10.08 1.93
N SER A 36 13.60 11.13 2.16
CA SER A 36 13.37 11.72 3.48
C SER A 36 12.82 10.68 4.48
N ILE A 37 11.76 9.95 4.10
CA ILE A 37 11.10 8.94 4.94
C ILE A 37 12.01 7.74 5.25
N GLU A 38 12.94 7.40 4.36
CA GLU A 38 13.88 6.29 4.56
C GLU A 38 15.01 6.66 5.53
N HIS A 39 15.49 7.90 5.47
CA HIS A 39 16.63 8.36 6.29
C HIS A 39 16.21 8.96 7.64
N TYR A 40 15.00 9.51 7.74
CA TYR A 40 14.51 10.19 8.94
C TYR A 40 13.16 9.62 9.37
N ASP A 41 13.13 8.92 10.50
CA ASP A 41 11.96 8.20 11.02
C ASP A 41 11.19 8.96 12.11
N ASN A 42 11.76 10.06 12.64
CA ASN A 42 11.16 10.82 13.75
C ASN A 42 10.25 11.93 13.21
N PHE A 43 9.02 11.56 12.87
CA PHE A 43 7.92 12.48 12.51
C PHE A 43 6.57 11.78 12.70
N ASP A 44 5.46 12.52 12.63
CA ASP A 44 4.12 11.90 12.69
C ASP A 44 3.76 11.25 11.35
N GLN A 45 4.08 9.95 11.25
CA GLN A 45 3.83 9.14 10.06
C GLN A 45 2.34 8.97 9.75
N ILE A 46 1.47 8.99 10.77
CA ILE A 46 0.03 8.79 10.60
C ILE A 46 -0.60 10.08 10.08
N ALA A 47 -0.25 11.23 10.67
CA ALA A 47 -0.74 12.53 10.19
C ALA A 47 -0.29 12.81 8.75
N LEU A 48 0.96 12.47 8.40
CA LEU A 48 1.45 12.59 7.03
C LEU A 48 0.68 11.66 6.07
N ALA A 49 0.47 10.41 6.44
CA ALA A 49 -0.29 9.46 5.60
C ALA A 49 -1.73 9.93 5.34
N GLN A 50 -2.41 10.51 6.33
CA GLN A 50 -3.76 11.07 6.17
C GLN A 50 -3.78 12.27 5.20
N LYS A 51 -2.77 13.14 5.24
CA LYS A 51 -2.64 14.24 4.27
C LYS A 51 -2.42 13.69 2.85
N LEU A 52 -1.52 12.72 2.72
CA LEU A 52 -1.18 12.12 1.43
C LEU A 52 -2.34 11.33 0.81
N GLU A 53 -3.23 10.72 1.61
CA GLU A 53 -4.42 9.98 1.14
C GLU A 53 -5.33 10.83 0.24
N HIS A 54 -5.43 12.14 0.50
CA HIS A 54 -6.27 13.06 -0.26
C HIS A 54 -5.53 13.74 -1.43
N HIS A 55 -4.26 13.44 -1.64
CA HIS A 55 -3.46 14.06 -2.69
C HIS A 55 -3.88 13.54 -4.07
N HIS A 56 -3.85 14.41 -5.09
CA HIS A 56 -4.31 14.07 -6.45
C HIS A 56 -3.36 13.11 -7.17
N LEU A 57 -2.05 13.18 -6.89
CA LEU A 57 -1.03 12.26 -7.41
C LEU A 57 -1.10 10.87 -6.77
N ILE A 58 -1.18 9.83 -7.62
CA ILE A 58 -1.17 8.41 -7.19
C ILE A 58 0.14 8.04 -6.49
N GLN A 59 1.28 8.58 -6.96
CA GLN A 59 2.61 8.32 -6.37
C GLN A 59 2.67 8.76 -4.89
N MET A 60 2.05 9.89 -4.55
CA MET A 60 1.97 10.37 -3.16
C MET A 60 1.07 9.49 -2.30
N ARG A 61 -0.09 9.05 -2.84
CA ARG A 61 -0.96 8.08 -2.16
C ARG A 61 -0.28 6.72 -1.95
N ARG A 62 0.59 6.31 -2.87
CA ARG A 62 1.43 5.12 -2.71
C ARG A 62 2.39 5.25 -1.53
N ILE A 63 2.99 6.42 -1.32
CA ILE A 63 3.80 6.70 -0.12
C ILE A 63 2.93 6.66 1.15
N ALA A 64 1.69 7.15 1.09
CA ALA A 64 0.75 7.02 2.21
C ALA A 64 0.51 5.54 2.59
N ALA A 65 0.30 4.67 1.59
CA ALA A 65 0.12 3.23 1.80
C ALA A 65 1.35 2.58 2.46
N THR A 66 2.57 2.93 2.03
CA THR A 66 3.79 2.39 2.65
C THR A 66 3.98 2.88 4.09
N LEU A 67 3.61 4.13 4.38
CA LEU A 67 3.58 4.66 5.75
C LEU A 67 2.56 3.95 6.63
N TYR A 68 1.36 3.65 6.11
CA TYR A 68 0.36 2.89 6.84
C TYR A 68 0.83 1.45 7.12
N ASN A 69 1.52 0.81 6.18
CA ASN A 69 2.10 -0.52 6.38
C ASN A 69 3.15 -0.53 7.49
N LYS A 70 4.08 0.44 7.49
CA LYS A 70 5.11 0.59 8.53
C LYS A 70 4.50 0.75 9.93
N ASN A 71 3.33 1.39 10.04
CA ASN A 71 2.60 1.57 11.30
C ASN A 71 1.62 0.44 11.64
N GLY A 72 1.60 -0.66 10.87
CA GLY A 72 0.70 -1.80 11.10
C GLY A 72 -0.77 -1.55 10.75
N ARG A 73 -1.10 -0.44 10.07
CA ARG A 73 -2.46 -0.06 9.66
C ARG A 73 -2.80 -0.61 8.27
N PHE A 74 -2.61 -1.92 8.08
CA PHE A 74 -2.77 -2.60 6.80
C PHE A 74 -4.19 -2.49 6.21
N LYS A 75 -5.23 -2.40 7.04
CA LYS A 75 -6.62 -2.22 6.57
C LYS A 75 -6.78 -0.93 5.76
N GLN A 76 -6.24 0.18 6.28
CA GLN A 76 -6.33 1.49 5.63
C GLN A 76 -5.49 1.53 4.35
N SER A 77 -4.29 0.93 4.39
CA SER A 77 -3.43 0.77 3.21
C SER A 77 -4.14 0.00 2.08
N ILE A 78 -4.74 -1.16 2.39
CA ILE A 78 -5.44 -1.99 1.40
C ILE A 78 -6.68 -1.26 0.84
N GLU A 79 -7.44 -0.55 1.67
CA GLU A 79 -8.58 0.24 1.21
C GLU A 79 -8.16 1.38 0.28
N LEU A 80 -7.06 2.06 0.59
CA LEU A 80 -6.49 3.08 -0.27
C LEU A 80 -6.04 2.51 -1.61
N SER A 81 -5.27 1.42 -1.60
CA SER A 81 -4.82 0.75 -2.82
C SER A 81 -5.98 0.21 -3.66
N LYS A 82 -7.08 -0.22 -3.04
CA LYS A 82 -8.31 -0.61 -3.75
C LYS A 82 -8.96 0.57 -4.47
N LYS A 83 -9.05 1.74 -3.82
CA LYS A 83 -9.57 2.97 -4.44
C LYS A 83 -8.72 3.42 -5.63
N ASP A 84 -7.40 3.26 -5.50
CA ASP A 84 -6.44 3.65 -6.54
C ASP A 84 -6.28 2.63 -7.68
N GLY A 85 -6.84 1.43 -7.53
CA GLY A 85 -6.66 0.34 -8.50
C GLY A 85 -5.24 -0.26 -8.50
N MET A 86 -4.43 0.06 -7.49
CA MET A 86 -3.04 -0.40 -7.36
C MET A 86 -3.00 -1.75 -6.64
N PHE A 87 -3.42 -2.79 -7.34
CA PHE A 87 -3.62 -4.12 -6.75
C PHE A 87 -2.33 -4.86 -6.39
N THR A 88 -1.21 -4.57 -7.07
CA THR A 88 0.11 -5.15 -6.74
C THR A 88 0.54 -4.75 -5.34
N ASP A 89 0.43 -3.47 -5.01
CA ASP A 89 0.81 -2.93 -3.70
C ASP A 89 -0.15 -3.41 -2.61
N ALA A 90 -1.44 -3.56 -2.94
CA ALA A 90 -2.43 -4.15 -2.03
C ALA A 90 -2.08 -5.61 -1.65
N MET A 91 -1.60 -6.40 -2.61
CA MET A 91 -1.18 -7.79 -2.37
C MET A 91 0.09 -7.86 -1.52
N GLU A 92 1.08 -7.01 -1.80
CA GLU A 92 2.29 -6.93 -0.97
C GLU A 92 1.96 -6.52 0.46
N SER A 93 1.07 -5.54 0.63
CA SER A 93 0.57 -5.09 1.93
C SER A 93 -0.19 -6.20 2.67
N ALA A 94 -1.01 -6.98 1.95
CA ALA A 94 -1.72 -8.12 2.52
C ALA A 94 -0.74 -9.23 2.97
N ARG A 95 0.28 -9.52 2.15
CA ARG A 95 1.34 -10.48 2.50
C ARG A 95 2.11 -10.03 3.75
N GLU A 96 2.54 -8.77 3.79
CA GLU A 96 3.28 -8.20 4.91
C GLU A 96 2.44 -8.16 6.20
N SER A 97 1.12 -7.97 6.08
CA SER A 97 0.22 -7.97 7.23
C SER A 97 0.17 -9.31 7.98
N GLY A 98 0.53 -10.42 7.33
CA GLY A 98 0.42 -11.76 7.92
C GLY A 98 -1.01 -12.20 8.28
N SER A 99 -2.02 -11.41 7.93
CA SER A 99 -3.42 -11.65 8.30
C SER A 99 -4.18 -12.38 7.21
N ARG A 100 -4.61 -13.60 7.52
CA ARG A 100 -5.42 -14.43 6.62
C ARG A 100 -6.73 -13.75 6.23
N ASP A 101 -7.37 -13.07 7.18
CA ASP A 101 -8.64 -12.39 6.95
C ASP A 101 -8.52 -11.27 5.92
N LEU A 102 -7.40 -10.53 5.93
CA LEU A 102 -7.13 -9.46 4.97
C LEU A 102 -6.83 -10.04 3.58
N ALA A 103 -6.04 -11.10 3.51
CA ALA A 103 -5.72 -11.79 2.26
C ALA A 103 -6.97 -12.42 1.61
N GLU A 104 -7.79 -13.15 2.38
CA GLU A 104 -9.06 -13.69 1.88
C GLU A 104 -10.05 -12.58 1.51
N GLY A 105 -10.10 -11.49 2.29
CA GLY A 105 -10.94 -10.33 1.97
C GLY A 105 -10.54 -9.64 0.67
N LEU A 106 -9.24 -9.58 0.38
CA LEU A 106 -8.72 -9.08 -0.89
C LEU A 106 -9.02 -10.03 -2.06
N LEU A 107 -8.87 -11.34 -1.85
CA LEU A 107 -9.21 -12.37 -2.83
C LEU A 107 -10.72 -12.36 -3.17
N ARG A 108 -11.59 -12.24 -2.15
CA ARG A 108 -13.04 -12.09 -2.32
C ARG A 108 -13.39 -10.81 -3.07
N TYR A 109 -12.65 -9.72 -2.83
CA TYR A 109 -12.80 -8.49 -3.58
C TYR A 109 -12.55 -8.76 -5.07
N PHE A 110 -11.38 -9.30 -5.45
CA PHE A 110 -11.08 -9.64 -6.86
C PHE A 110 -12.08 -10.63 -7.49
N ALA A 111 -12.60 -11.56 -6.69
CA ALA A 111 -13.60 -12.51 -7.13
C ALA A 111 -15.03 -11.94 -7.16
N THR A 112 -15.30 -10.74 -6.64
CA THR A 112 -16.67 -10.16 -6.63
C THR A 112 -16.74 -8.92 -7.51
N SER A 113 -15.71 -8.07 -7.51
CA SER A 113 -15.69 -6.84 -8.27
C SER A 113 -15.56 -7.11 -9.77
N GLU A 114 -16.59 -6.72 -10.53
CA GLU A 114 -16.61 -6.80 -11.99
C GLU A 114 -15.89 -5.59 -12.63
N ASP A 115 -15.61 -4.55 -11.84
CA ASP A 115 -14.93 -3.33 -12.25
C ASP A 115 -13.41 -3.48 -12.41
N VAL A 116 -12.84 -4.66 -12.10
CA VAL A 116 -11.41 -4.91 -12.23
C VAL A 116 -11.12 -5.47 -13.62
N PRO A 117 -10.57 -4.69 -14.56
CA PRO A 117 -10.33 -5.14 -15.95
C PRO A 117 -9.38 -6.34 -16.02
N CYS A 118 -8.53 -6.51 -15.00
CA CYS A 118 -7.55 -7.59 -14.86
C CYS A 118 -7.90 -8.59 -13.74
N GLY A 119 -9.19 -8.78 -13.41
CA GLY A 119 -9.60 -9.57 -12.23
C GLY A 119 -9.04 -11.00 -12.20
N ARG A 120 -8.87 -11.63 -13.37
CA ARG A 120 -8.28 -12.98 -13.53
C ARG A 120 -6.79 -13.03 -13.19
N GLU A 121 -6.04 -12.04 -13.67
CA GLU A 121 -4.59 -11.94 -13.47
C GLU A 121 -4.28 -11.50 -12.03
N CYS A 122 -5.11 -10.60 -11.48
CA CYS A 122 -5.00 -10.21 -10.07
C CYS A 122 -5.31 -11.38 -9.14
N PHE A 123 -6.25 -12.27 -9.51
CA PHE A 123 -6.56 -13.46 -8.72
C PHE A 123 -5.35 -14.43 -8.65
N SER A 124 -4.74 -14.77 -9.79
CA SER A 124 -3.55 -15.64 -9.81
C SER A 124 -2.34 -14.99 -9.13
N ALA A 125 -2.12 -13.68 -9.33
CA ALA A 125 -1.06 -12.94 -8.64
C ALA A 125 -1.27 -12.92 -7.12
N CYS A 126 -2.51 -12.76 -6.65
CA CYS A 126 -2.84 -12.80 -5.23
C CYS A 126 -2.60 -14.20 -4.64
N LEU A 127 -2.93 -15.26 -5.38
CA LEU A 127 -2.66 -16.63 -4.98
C LEU A 127 -1.16 -16.90 -4.84
N TYR A 128 -0.37 -16.42 -5.79
CA TYR A 128 1.08 -16.59 -5.77
C TYR A 128 1.73 -15.82 -4.63
N THR A 129 1.37 -14.54 -4.45
CA THR A 129 1.97 -13.66 -3.43
C THR A 129 1.56 -14.02 -2.01
N CYS A 130 0.31 -14.44 -1.80
CA CYS A 130 -0.27 -14.73 -0.48
C CYS A 130 -0.49 -16.24 -0.24
N TYR A 131 0.24 -17.12 -0.93
CA TYR A 131 0.06 -18.57 -0.85
C TYR A 131 0.08 -19.13 0.58
N GLU A 132 0.98 -18.62 1.42
CA GLU A 132 1.13 -19.08 2.82
C GLU A 132 -0.05 -18.71 3.73
N LEU A 133 -0.83 -17.70 3.33
CA LEU A 133 -1.92 -17.12 4.12
C LEU A 133 -3.28 -17.71 3.72
N LEU A 134 -3.42 -18.11 2.46
CA LEU A 134 -4.70 -18.50 1.86
C LEU A 134 -5.02 -19.98 2.12
N ARG A 135 -6.28 -20.26 2.44
CA ARG A 135 -6.79 -21.63 2.58
C ARG A 135 -7.22 -22.17 1.22
N PRO A 136 -6.75 -23.37 0.83
CA PRO A 136 -7.13 -23.99 -0.45
C PRO A 136 -8.65 -24.11 -0.64
N ASP A 137 -9.38 -24.45 0.42
CA ASP A 137 -10.84 -24.62 0.37
C ASP A 137 -11.56 -23.33 -0.06
N VAL A 138 -11.14 -22.19 0.49
CA VAL A 138 -11.73 -20.87 0.19
C VAL A 138 -11.37 -20.44 -1.22
N VAL A 139 -10.13 -20.70 -1.64
CA VAL A 139 -9.67 -20.42 -3.01
C VAL A 139 -10.49 -21.19 -4.03
N MET A 140 -10.68 -22.49 -3.82
CA MET A 140 -11.46 -23.34 -4.73
C MET A 140 -12.93 -22.93 -4.78
N GLU A 141 -13.54 -22.58 -3.65
CA GLU A 141 -14.92 -22.09 -3.60
C GLU A 141 -15.09 -20.81 -4.45
N LEU A 142 -14.16 -19.85 -4.31
CA LEU A 142 -14.22 -18.58 -5.04
C LEU A 142 -13.90 -18.76 -6.54
N ALA A 143 -12.91 -19.59 -6.86
CA ALA A 143 -12.56 -19.92 -8.23
C ALA A 143 -13.72 -20.60 -8.95
N TRP A 144 -14.42 -21.52 -8.28
CA TRP A 144 -15.59 -22.19 -8.83
C TRP A 144 -16.76 -21.22 -9.05
N LYS A 145 -17.04 -20.33 -8.09
CA LYS A 145 -18.14 -19.35 -8.20
C LYS A 145 -17.98 -18.38 -9.39
N LYS A 146 -16.75 -17.98 -9.73
CA LYS A 146 -16.49 -17.07 -10.86
C LYS A 146 -16.07 -17.78 -12.16
N GLY A 147 -15.86 -19.09 -12.13
CA GLY A 147 -15.38 -19.84 -13.31
C GLY A 147 -13.89 -19.61 -13.62
N TYR A 148 -13.08 -19.28 -12.60
CA TYR A 148 -11.63 -19.06 -12.71
C TYR A 148 -10.82 -20.31 -12.34
N MET A 149 -11.40 -21.51 -12.46
CA MET A 149 -10.72 -22.76 -12.09
C MET A 149 -9.38 -22.95 -12.81
N ASP A 150 -9.31 -22.52 -14.08
CA ASP A 150 -8.09 -22.61 -14.90
C ASP A 150 -6.97 -21.67 -14.42
N PHE A 151 -7.29 -20.66 -13.62
CA PHE A 151 -6.34 -19.69 -13.05
C PHE A 151 -6.01 -19.97 -11.57
N ALA A 152 -6.80 -20.84 -10.93
CA ALA A 152 -6.58 -21.26 -9.54
C ALA A 152 -5.55 -22.38 -9.41
N MET A 153 -5.31 -23.12 -10.50
CA MET A 153 -4.25 -24.11 -10.61
C MET A 153 -3.12 -23.54 -11.47
N PRO A 154 -1.89 -23.39 -10.93
CA PRO A 154 -0.69 -23.09 -11.72
C PRO A 154 -0.36 -24.19 -12.73
#